data_AF-A0ABD1GSS1-F1
#
_entry.id   AF-A0ABD1GSS1-F1
#
_cell.length_a   1.000
_cell.length_b   1.000
_cell.length_c   1.000
_cell.angle_alpha   90.00
_cell.angle_beta   90.00
_cell.angle_gamma   90.00
#
_symmetry.space_group_name_H-M   'P 1'
#
loop_
_entity.id
_entity.type
_entity.pdbx_description
1 polymer ?
#
loop_
_entity_poly.entity_id
_entity_poly.type
_entity_poly.pdbx_seq_one_letter_code
_entity_poly.pdbx_strand_id
1 'polypeptide(L)'
;MDVATYAAPLSTVHTMRFLDDGQSWRLFRHKVFGDKDYPFQLYRVGEKIVKECGGHPLSIVTVAGLLSKFLELQSRGTKLRQMMGSWDQYYL
;
A
#
# COMPACT_ATOMS: atom_id res chain seq x y z
N MET A 1 16.83 12.00 20.19
CA MET A 1 16.05 11.23 21.18
C MET A 1 15.24 10.21 20.40
N ASP A 2 15.40 8.92 20.68
CA ASP A 2 14.74 7.85 19.91
C ASP A 2 13.28 7.70 20.38
N VAL A 3 12.32 7.65 19.46
CA VAL A 3 10.88 7.54 19.78
C VAL A 3 10.58 6.31 20.64
N ALA A 4 11.30 5.20 20.45
CA ALA A 4 11.11 3.98 21.21
C ALA A 4 11.49 4.17 22.69
N THR A 5 12.53 4.95 22.98
CA THR A 5 12.95 5.25 24.36
C THR A 5 11.94 6.12 25.11
N TYR A 6 11.18 6.96 24.40
CA TYR A 6 10.06 7.71 24.99
C TYR A 6 8.86 6.82 25.28
N ALA A 7 8.50 5.93 24.35
CA ALA A 7 7.32 5.09 24.48
C ALA A 7 7.43 4.02 25.57
N ALA A 8 8.63 3.46 25.79
CA ALA A 8 8.84 2.38 26.75
C ALA A 8 10.23 2.47 27.42
N PRO A 9 10.39 3.36 28.42
CA PRO A 9 11.70 3.72 29.01
C PRO A 9 12.45 2.57 29.69
N LEU A 10 11.74 1.49 30.06
CA LEU A 10 12.28 0.34 30.79
C LEU A 10 12.29 -0.95 29.95
N SER A 11 11.99 -0.87 28.66
CA SER A 11 11.92 -2.04 27.78
C SER A 11 13.14 -2.14 26.85
N THR A 12 13.44 -3.36 26.39
CA THR A 12 14.42 -3.56 25.31
C THR A 12 13.87 -2.97 24.02
N VAL A 13 14.57 -1.97 23.46
CA VAL A 13 14.21 -1.37 22.18
C VAL A 13 14.40 -2.41 21.07
N HIS A 14 13.31 -2.78 20.40
CA HIS A 14 13.37 -3.62 19.22
C HIS A 14 13.80 -2.80 18.01
N THR A 15 15.05 -2.97 17.57
CA THR A 15 15.54 -2.36 16.34
C THR A 15 15.00 -3.14 15.14
N MET A 16 14.13 -2.51 14.36
CA MET A 16 13.72 -3.07 13.07
C MET A 16 14.84 -2.88 12.04
N ARG A 17 15.33 -3.99 11.48
CA ARG A 17 16.29 -3.94 10.37
C ARG A 17 15.64 -3.35 9.12
N PHE A 18 16.46 -2.71 8.30
CA PHE A 18 16.10 -2.35 6.94
C PHE A 18 15.87 -3.59 6.09
N LEU A 19 14.95 -3.46 5.14
CA LEU A 19 14.67 -4.45 4.13
C LEU A 19 15.54 -4.19 2.90
N ASP A 20 16.00 -5.27 2.27
CA ASP A 20 16.57 -5.18 0.93
C ASP A 20 15.49 -4.86 -0.12
N ASP A 21 15.88 -4.51 -1.34
CA ASP A 21 14.96 -4.14 -2.41
C ASP A 21 13.90 -5.24 -2.68
N GLY A 22 14.30 -6.51 -2.64
CA GLY A 22 13.40 -7.64 -2.88
C GLY A 22 12.41 -7.88 -1.74
N GLN A 23 12.85 -7.76 -0.49
CA GLN A 23 12.01 -7.80 0.70
C GLN A 23 11.04 -6.62 0.71
N SER A 24 11.52 -5.43 0.38
CA SER A 24 10.74 -4.20 0.32
C SER A 24 9.64 -4.30 -0.74
N TRP A 25 9.98 -4.79 -1.93
CA TRP A 25 9.02 -5.00 -3.01
C TRP A 25 7.95 -6.05 -2.66
N ARG A 26 8.35 -7.18 -2.07
CA ARG A 26 7.40 -8.21 -1.62
C ARG A 26 6.44 -7.68 -0.57
N LEU A 27 6.95 -6.96 0.44
CA LEU A 27 6.12 -6.37 1.49
C LEU A 27 5.14 -5.36 0.90
N PHE A 28 5.61 -4.46 0.04
CA PHE A 28 4.78 -3.47 -0.63
C PHE A 28 3.65 -4.13 -1.43
N ARG A 29 3.99 -5.09 -2.31
CA ARG A 29 3.01 -5.80 -3.15
C ARG A 29 1.93 -6.45 -2.28
N HIS A 30 2.35 -7.19 -1.26
CA HIS A 30 1.42 -7.88 -0.37
C HIS A 30 0.50 -6.90 0.37
N LYS A 31 1.01 -5.74 0.79
CA LYS A 31 0.21 -4.72 1.48
C LYS A 31 -0.75 -3.95 0.57
N VAL A 32 -0.39 -3.72 -0.69
CA VAL A 32 -1.26 -2.99 -1.63
C VAL A 32 -2.33 -3.90 -2.24
N PHE A 33 -1.95 -5.12 -2.64
CA PHE A 33 -2.79 -5.98 -3.48
C PHE A 33 -3.26 -7.26 -2.79
N GLY A 34 -2.68 -7.63 -1.64
CA GLY A 34 -2.90 -8.93 -1.03
C GLY A 34 -2.44 -10.05 -1.96
N ASP A 35 -3.29 -11.07 -2.13
CA ASP A 35 -3.06 -12.20 -3.04
C ASP A 35 -3.63 -11.97 -4.45
N LYS A 36 -4.11 -10.75 -4.75
CA LYS A 36 -4.68 -10.43 -6.05
C LYS A 36 -3.58 -10.09 -7.06
N ASP A 37 -3.81 -10.48 -8.30
CA ASP A 37 -3.06 -9.95 -9.42
C ASP A 37 -3.23 -8.42 -9.50
N TYR A 38 -2.20 -7.75 -9.98
CA TYR A 38 -2.20 -6.31 -10.07
C TYR A 38 -1.73 -5.84 -11.47
N PRO A 39 -2.27 -4.71 -11.97
CA PRO A 39 -2.03 -4.29 -13.34
C PRO A 39 -0.59 -3.85 -13.55
N PHE A 40 0.07 -4.40 -14.58
CA PHE A 40 1.49 -4.14 -14.92
C PHE A 40 1.89 -2.66 -14.93
N GLN A 41 0.95 -1.75 -15.22
CA GLN A 41 1.17 -0.30 -15.20
C GLN A 41 1.58 0.23 -13.81
N LEU A 42 1.09 -0.36 -12.71
CA LEU A 42 1.49 0.03 -11.36
C LEU A 42 2.85 -0.61 -10.96
N TYR A 43 3.48 -1.45 -11.81
CA TYR A 43 4.77 -2.10 -11.50
C TYR A 43 5.84 -1.07 -11.30
N ARG A 44 6.03 -0.27 -12.36
CA ARG A 44 7.11 0.70 -12.47
C ARG A 44 6.94 1.81 -11.45
N VAL A 45 5.69 2.21 -11.21
CA VAL A 45 5.35 3.18 -10.18
C VAL A 45 5.62 2.61 -8.80
N GLY A 46 5.19 1.37 -8.53
CA GLY A 46 5.42 0.68 -7.27
C GLY A 46 6.91 0.49 -6.96
N GLU A 47 7.72 0.03 -7.93
CA GLU A 47 9.17 -0.10 -7.77
C GLU A 47 9.81 1.24 -7.40
N LYS A 48 9.41 2.34 -8.05
CA LYS A 48 9.93 3.66 -7.73
C LYS A 48 9.56 4.05 -6.30
N ILE A 49 8.30 3.87 -5.90
CA ILE A 49 7.83 4.16 -4.53
C ILE A 49 8.64 3.36 -3.50
N VAL A 50 8.85 2.07 -3.73
CA VAL A 50 9.60 1.20 -2.82
C VAL A 50 11.05 1.66 -2.68
N LYS A 51 11.70 2.09 -3.77
CA LYS A 51 13.05 2.67 -3.73
C LYS A 51 13.10 3.95 -2.90
N GLU A 52 12.12 4.85 -3.08
CA GLU A 52 12.03 6.09 -2.28
C GLU A 52 11.77 5.82 -0.79
N CYS A 53 11.11 4.72 -0.44
CA CYS A 53 10.94 4.30 0.95
C CYS A 53 12.25 3.85 1.62
N GLY A 54 13.32 3.58 0.85
CA GLY A 54 14.67 3.31 1.35
C GLY A 54 14.77 2.12 2.31
N GLY A 55 13.96 1.07 2.09
CA GLY A 55 14.01 -0.15 2.90
C GLY A 55 13.41 -0.05 4.31
N HIS A 56 12.82 1.08 4.71
CA HIS A 56 12.17 1.22 6.02
C HIS A 56 10.84 0.44 6.04
N PRO A 57 10.68 -0.61 6.87
CA PRO A 57 9.43 -1.37 6.92
C PRO A 57 8.21 -0.48 7.17
N LEU A 58 8.35 0.51 8.07
CA LEU A 58 7.26 1.42 8.43
C LEU A 58 6.85 2.32 7.25
N SER A 59 7.80 2.95 6.55
CA SER A 59 7.51 3.79 5.38
C SER A 59 6.78 2.99 4.30
N ILE A 60 7.26 1.78 4.01
CA ILE A 60 6.68 0.90 3.00
C ILE A 60 5.23 0.55 3.34
N VAL A 61 4.95 0.11 4.58
CA VAL A 61 3.58 -0.28 4.96
C VAL A 61 2.63 0.92 5.01
N THR A 62 3.11 2.11 5.40
CA THR A 62 2.31 3.33 5.42
C THR A 62 1.88 3.73 4.02
N VAL A 63 2.82 3.83 3.07
CA VAL A 63 2.50 4.19 1.68
C VAL A 63 1.65 3.11 1.03
N ALA A 64 1.97 1.84 1.24
CA ALA A 64 1.19 0.72 0.71
C ALA A 64 -0.26 0.73 1.22
N GLY A 65 -0.48 1.01 2.52
CA GLY A 65 -1.81 1.10 3.10
C GLY A 65 -2.65 2.23 2.50
N LEU A 66 -2.05 3.41 2.29
CA LEU A 66 -2.72 4.53 1.61
C LEU A 66 -3.12 4.17 0.18
N LEU A 67 -2.21 3.54 -0.57
CA LEU A 67 -2.48 3.10 -1.95
C LEU A 67 -3.57 2.03 -2.01
N SER A 68 -3.54 1.04 -1.10
CA SER A 68 -4.59 0.01 -1.02
C SER A 68 -5.97 0.65 -0.86
N LYS A 69 -6.10 1.63 0.05
CA LYS A 69 -7.37 2.33 0.28
C LYS A 69 -7.78 3.18 -0.92
N PHE A 70 -6.84 3.85 -1.58
CA PHE A 70 -7.10 4.62 -2.78
C PHE A 70 -7.60 3.74 -3.93
N LEU A 71 -6.96 2.59 -4.17
CA LEU A 71 -7.36 1.64 -5.21
C LEU A 71 -8.73 1.02 -4.94
N GLU A 72 -9.04 0.71 -3.67
CA GLU A 72 -10.38 0.24 -3.28
C GLU A 72 -11.45 1.29 -3.58
N LEU A 73 -11.21 2.56 -3.22
CA LEU A 73 -12.15 3.65 -3.50
C LEU A 73 -12.34 3.87 -5.00
N GLN A 74 -11.28 3.77 -5.81
CA GLN A 74 -11.36 3.80 -7.27
C GLN A 74 -12.20 2.64 -7.82
N SER A 75 -11.98 1.42 -7.34
CA SER A 75 -12.77 0.25 -7.74
C SER A 75 -14.26 0.42 -7.38
N ARG A 76 -14.57 0.95 -6.19
CA ARG A 76 -15.95 1.24 -5.77
C ARG A 76 -16.60 2.32 -6.64
N GLY A 77 -15.88 3.41 -6.91
CA GLY A 77 -16.40 4.53 -7.72
C GLY A 77 -16.69 4.13 -9.17
N THR A 78 -15.79 3.34 -9.78
CA THR A 78 -16.00 2.79 -11.13
C THR A 78 -17.16 1.80 -11.18
N LYS A 79 -17.29 0.93 -10.18
CA LYS A 79 -18.43 0.01 -10.06
C LYS A 79 -19.76 0.75 -9.95
N LEU A 80 -19.86 1.80 -9.12
CA LEU A 80 -21.07 2.61 -9.00
C LEU A 80 -21.41 3.30 -10.33
N ARG A 81 -20.43 3.87 -11.03
CA ARG A 81 -20.63 4.51 -12.34
C ARG A 81 -21.13 3.51 -13.39
N GLN A 82 -20.54 2.32 -13.45
CA GLN A 82 -20.98 1.26 -14.35
C GLN A 82 -22.39 0.79 -14.01
N MET A 83 -22.72 0.64 -12.73
CA MET A 83 -24.08 0.29 -12.30
C MET A 83 -25.08 1.37 -12.73
N MET A 84 -24.82 2.65 -12.46
CA MET A 84 -25.73 3.72 -12.90
C MET A 84 -25.92 3.72 -14.42
N GLY A 85 -24.85 3.59 -15.21
CA GLY A 85 -24.96 3.52 -16.67
C GLY A 85 -25.71 2.29 -17.19
N SER A 86 -25.66 1.16 -16.48
CA SER A 86 -26.48 -0.01 -16.79
C SER A 86 -27.96 0.20 -16.50
N TRP A 87 -28.30 1.06 -15.53
CA TRP A 87 -29.68 1.35 -15.14
C TRP A 87 -30.30 2.40 -16.07
N ASP A 88 -29.48 3.30 -16.61
CA ASP A 88 -29.88 4.26 -17.64
C ASP A 88 -30.43 3.55 -18.90
N GLN A 89 -29.98 2.33 -19.21
CA GLN A 89 -30.52 1.52 -20.33
C GLN A 89 -31.90 0.89 -20.03
N TYR A 90 -32.30 0.81 -18.77
CA TYR A 90 -33.59 0.19 -18.37
C TYR A 90 -34.70 1.21 -18.10
N TYR A 91 -34.34 2.48 -17.88
CA TYR A 91 -35.29 3.54 -17.48
C TYR A 91 -35.31 4.75 -18.45
N LEU A 92 -34.57 4.67 -19.57
CA LEU A 92 -34.74 5.47 -20.78
C LEU A 92 -35.04 4.54 -21.96
#